data_AF-A0A4Y5SSF3-F1
#
_entry.id   AF-A0A4Y5SSF3-F1
#
_cell.length_a   1.000
_cell.length_b   1.000
_cell.length_c   1.000
_cell.angle_alpha   90.00
_cell.angle_beta   90.00
_cell.angle_gamma   90.00
#
_symmetry.space_group_name_H-M   'P 1'
#
loop_
_entity.id
_entity.type
_entity.pdbx_description
1 polymer ?
#
loop_
_entity_poly.entity_id
_entity_poly.type
_entity_poly.pdbx_seq_one_letter_code
_entity_poly.pdbx_strand_id
1 'polypeptide(L)' 'MRGRPAVDGGRRALRQVLYQAAFAAECHNPVLMPLAKRLRARGKPYKIVIIAIARRLFTIANAIVKTGETWRPQAG' A
#
# COMPACT_ATOMS: atom_id res chain seq x y z
N MET A 1 3.62 -22.93 17.57
CA MET A 1 4.22 -21.64 17.15
C MET A 1 3.73 -21.30 15.74
N ARG A 2 3.15 -20.12 15.52
CA ARG A 2 2.60 -19.73 14.21
C ARG A 2 3.79 -19.32 13.31
N GLY A 3 4.06 -20.10 12.27
CA GLY A 3 5.12 -19.83 11.31
C GLY A 3 5.01 -18.44 10.70
N ARG A 4 6.14 -17.87 10.26
CA ARG A 4 6.14 -16.54 9.65
C ARG A 4 5.38 -16.59 8.32
N PRO A 5 4.38 -15.74 8.09
CA PRO A 5 3.66 -15.75 6.82
C PRO A 5 4.62 -15.42 5.67
N ALA A 6 4.78 -16.37 4.75
CA ALA A 6 5.45 -16.18 3.47
C ALA A 6 4.38 -16.16 2.37
N VAL A 7 4.49 -15.22 1.45
CA VAL A 7 3.66 -15.19 0.25
C VAL A 7 4.51 -15.72 -0.88
N ASP A 8 4.23 -16.95 -1.31
CA ASP A 8 4.90 -17.59 -2.44
C ASP A 8 3.97 -17.69 -3.66
N GLY A 9 4.53 -17.67 -4.87
CA GLY A 9 3.81 -17.70 -6.14
C GLY A 9 3.11 -16.38 -6.57
N GLY A 10 2.45 -16.41 -7.73
CA GLY A 10 1.64 -15.31 -8.30
C GLY A 10 2.42 -14.22 -9.06
N ARG A 11 1.87 -12.99 -9.10
CA ARG A 11 2.43 -11.84 -9.85
C ARG A 11 3.61 -11.16 -9.12
N ARG A 12 4.77 -11.83 -9.08
CA ARG A 12 5.98 -11.34 -8.39
C ARG A 12 6.43 -9.95 -8.85
N ALA A 13 6.49 -9.72 -10.16
CA ALA A 13 6.88 -8.44 -10.73
C ALA A 13 5.96 -7.30 -10.25
N LEU A 14 4.64 -7.53 -10.26
CA LEU A 14 3.67 -6.55 -9.80
C LEU A 14 3.84 -6.24 -8.30
N ARG A 15 4.12 -7.24 -7.46
CA ARG A 15 4.42 -7.00 -6.05
C ARG A 15 5.66 -6.13 -5.86
N GLN A 16 6.73 -6.35 -6.64
CA GLN A 16 7.92 -5.51 -6.57
C GLN A 16 7.60 -4.06 -6.95
N VAL A 17 6.90 -3.84 -8.06
CA VAL A 17 6.49 -2.50 -8.50
C VAL A 17 5.63 -1.81 -7.45
N LEU A 18 4.62 -2.51 -6.91
CA LEU A 18 3.76 -1.98 -5.85
C LEU A 18 4.52 -1.67 -4.56
N TYR A 19 5.55 -2.46 -4.24
CA TYR A 19 6.40 -2.19 -3.07
C TYR A 19 7.21 -0.91 -3.25
N GLN A 20 7.84 -0.72 -4.42
CA GLN A 20 8.57 0.52 -4.74
C GLN A 20 7.64 1.74 -4.78
N ALA A 21 6.46 1.60 -5.38
CA ALA A 21 5.46 2.65 -5.41
C ALA A 21 4.95 3.00 -4.00
N ALA A 22 4.75 2.01 -3.13
CA ALA A 22 4.34 2.21 -1.75
C ALA A 22 5.43 2.90 -0.92
N PHE A 23 6.70 2.61 -1.18
CA PHE A 23 7.84 3.30 -0.57
C PHE A 23 7.83 4.79 -0.93
N ALA A 24 7.72 5.13 -2.22
CA ALA A 24 7.63 6.52 -2.66
C ALA A 24 6.38 7.23 -2.10
N ALA A 25 5.24 6.54 -2.07
CA ALA A 25 4.00 7.09 -1.55
C ALA A 25 4.04 7.37 -0.05
N GLU A 26 4.82 6.62 0.73
CA GLU A 26 5.01 6.90 2.16
C GLU A 26 5.67 8.26 2.42
N CYS A 27 6.60 8.66 1.55
CA CYS A 27 7.34 9.91 1.67
C CYS A 27 6.60 11.12 1.08
N HIS A 28 5.92 10.94 -0.06
CA HIS A 28 5.42 12.07 -0.86
C HIS A 28 3.89 12.21 -0.88
N ASN A 29 3.13 11.16 -0.53
CA ASN A 29 1.68 11.20 -0.69
C ASN A 29 0.98 11.62 0.62
N PRO A 30 0.37 12.82 0.67
CA PRO A 30 -0.28 13.33 1.88
C PRO A 30 -1.52 12.50 2.27
N VAL A 31 -2.14 11.76 1.35
CA VAL A 31 -3.31 10.91 1.62
C VAL A 31 -2.91 9.60 2.32
N LEU A 32 -1.71 9.07 2.02
CA LEU A 32 -1.26 7.76 2.50
C LEU A 32 -0.30 7.87 3.68
N MET A 33 0.38 9.00 3.85
CA MET A 33 1.24 9.27 5.01
C MET A 33 0.52 9.12 6.37
N PRO A 34 -0.74 9.58 6.57
CA PRO A 34 -1.46 9.38 7.83
C PRO A 34 -1.69 7.90 8.17
N LEU A 35 -1.94 7.06 7.16
CA LEU A 35 -2.06 5.62 7.33
C LEU A 35 -0.74 5.02 7.84
N ALA A 36 0.38 5.42 7.22
CA ALA A 36 1.71 4.98 7.62
C ALA A 36 2.01 5.36 9.08
N LYS A 37 1.78 6.63 9.44
CA LYS A 37 1.95 7.14 10.81
C LYS A 37 1.10 6.38 11.83
N ARG A 38 -0.18 6.15 11.54
CA ARG A 38 -1.10 5.38 12.41
C ARG A 38 -0.64 3.94 12.62
N LEU A 39 -0.12 3.27 11.58
CA LEU A 39 0.36 1.89 11.70
C LEU A 39 1.70 1.80 12.44
N ARG A 40 2.62 2.74 12.21
CA ARG A 40 3.88 2.85 12.94
C ARG A 40 3.64 3.14 14.43
N ALA A 41 2.72 4.06 14.75
CA ALA A 41 2.32 4.36 16.13
C ALA A 41 1.74 3.13 16.88
N ARG A 42 1.16 2.18 16.16
CA ARG A 42 0.66 0.89 16.71
C ARG A 42 1.77 -0.17 16.84
N GLY A 43 3.04 0.19 16.66
CA GLY A 43 4.18 -0.73 16.75
C GLY A 43 4.23 -1.78 15.64
N LYS A 44 3.58 -1.55 14.50
CA LYS A 44 3.59 -2.53 13.40
C LYS A 44 4.95 -2.55 12.70
N PRO A 45 5.48 -3.74 12.33
CA PRO A 45 6.70 -3.85 11.55
C PRO A 45 6.61 -3.06 10.24
N TYR A 46 7.73 -2.46 9.82
CA TYR A 46 7.82 -1.64 8.61
C TYR A 46 7.25 -2.33 7.37
N LYS A 47 7.57 -3.62 7.18
CA LYS A 47 7.04 -4.43 6.08
C LYS A 47 5.50 -4.44 6.03
N ILE A 48 4.83 -4.47 7.18
CA ILE A 48 3.36 -4.44 7.24
C ILE A 48 2.84 -3.06 6.82
N VAL A 49 3.53 -2.00 7.21
CA VAL A 49 3.17 -0.62 6.83
C VAL A 49 3.22 -0.46 5.31
N ILE A 50 4.32 -0.88 4.68
CA ILE A 50 4.48 -0.78 3.22
C ILE A 50 3.47 -1.65 2.48
N ILE A 51 3.20 -2.87 2.96
CA ILE A 51 2.18 -3.73 2.36
C ILE A 51 0.78 -3.11 2.48
N ALA A 52 0.46 -2.44 3.59
CA ALA A 52 -0.82 -1.75 3.74
C ALA A 52 -0.98 -0.58 2.75
N ILE A 53 0.08 0.21 2.54
CA ILE A 53 0.12 1.28 1.55
C ILE A 53 -0.02 0.69 0.13
N ALA A 54 0.75 -0.35 -0.20
CA ALA A 54 0.67 -1.04 -1.49
C ALA A 54 -0.74 -1.56 -1.78
N ARG A 55 -1.42 -2.11 -0.76
CA ARG A 55 -2.80 -2.56 -0.90
C ARG A 55 -3.77 -1.40 -1.14
N ARG A 56 -3.58 -0.26 -0.47
CA ARG A 56 -4.38 0.95 -0.70
C ARG A 56 -4.18 1.48 -2.13
N LEU A 57 -2.94 1.55 -2.61
CA LEU A 57 -2.60 1.92 -3.99
C LEU A 57 -3.26 0.99 -5.01
N PHE A 58 -3.21 -0.32 -4.78
CA PHE A 58 -3.84 -1.29 -5.67
C PHE A 58 -5.37 -1.12 -5.71
N THR A 59 -6.02 -0.88 -4.56
CA THR A 59 -7.45 -0.58 -4.52
C THR A 59 -7.80 0.68 -5.31
N ILE A 60 -6.97 1.72 -5.20
CA ILE A 60 -7.13 2.97 -5.96
C ILE A 60 -7.04 2.70 -7.47
N ALA A 61 -5.99 2.00 -7.89
CA ALA A 61 -5.80 1.64 -9.31
C ALA A 61 -6.98 0.80 -9.83
N ASN A 62 -7.45 -0.15 -9.05
CA ASN A 62 -8.60 -0.99 -9.42
C ASN A 62 -9.90 -0.18 -9.49
N ALA A 63 -10.09 0.82 -8.62
CA ALA A 63 -11.24 1.71 -8.68
C ALA A 63 -11.21 2.56 -9.97
N ILE A 64 -10.07 3.16 -10.32
CA ILE A 64 -9.88 3.96 -11.54
C ILE A 64 -10.19 3.12 -12.79
N VAL A 65 -9.63 1.90 -12.88
CA VAL A 65 -9.87 1.01 -14.03
C VAL A 65 -11.34 0.62 -14.12
N LYS A 66 -12.01 0.43 -12.98
CA LYS A 66 -13.42 0.05 -12.95
C LYS A 66 -14.36 1.20 -13.33
N THR A 67 -14.09 2.42 -12.89
CA THR A 67 -14.97 3.58 -13.12
C THR A 67 -14.62 4.36 -14.38
N GLY A 68 -13.39 4.22 -14.90
CA GLY A 68 -12.86 5.07 -15.96
C GLY A 68 -12.58 6.51 -15.51
N GLU A 69 -12.78 6.82 -14.22
CA GLU A 69 -12.59 8.16 -13.68
C GLU A 69 -11.16 8.33 -13.15
N THR A 70 -10.62 9.53 -13.33
CA THR A 70 -9.30 9.88 -12.81
C THR A 70 -9.31 9.95 -11.28
N TRP A 71 -8.16 9.66 -10.67
CA TRP A 71 -8.01 9.73 -9.22
C TRP A 71 -8.33 11.11 -8.67
N ARG A 72 -9.28 11.18 -7.73
CA ARG A 72 -9.57 12.39 -6.94
C ARG A 72 -9.14 12.15 -5.50
N PRO A 73 -8.14 12.89 -4.98
CA PRO A 73 -7.72 12.73 -3.60
C PRO A 73 -8.85 13.18 -2.67
N GLN A 74 -9.49 12.24 -1.99
CA GLN A 74 -10.33 12.56 -0.83
C GLN A 74 -9.41 12.93 0.34
N ALA A 75 -9.20 14.23 0.52
CA ALA A 75 -8.74 14.76 1.80
C ALA A 75 -9.86 14.49 2.81
N GLY A 76 -9.63 13.52 3.69
CA GLY A 76 -10.47 13.28 4.86
C GLY A 76 -10.14 14.25 5.98
#